data_AF-A0A836REF7-F1
#
_entry.id   AF-A0A836REF7-F1
#
_cell.length_a   1.000
_cell.length_b   1.000
_cell.length_c   1.000
_cell.angle_alpha   90.00
_cell.angle_beta   90.00
_cell.angle_gamma   90.00
#
_symmetry.space_group_name_H-M   'P 1'
#
loop_
_entity.id
_entity.type
_entity.pdbx_description
1 polymer ?
#
loop_
_entity_poly.entity_id
_entity_poly.type
_entity_poly.pdbx_seq_one_letter_code
_entity_poly.pdbx_strand_id
1 'polypeptide(L)'
;MRAGSRQIEVADVGDFQVGQQVIVLRAFSHYEKLRLWGPDAARPAPPNHAVEMRGYDGSSGSWTVFLLEVAPGRPETFRWTDDIGRTWHEAQPITDEDGWVPLSGGTEVKFHRREFDGAYLISFSARDSLVTFIEAMDGNTLSLHNAANRDADDAVVRHCDSAALQAAIDAALRNHKHLYVPRGHYRLAKGLEVRSPEGLVIEGQNAVDTILDISDAEGACFAVRDGREFTLRNFTMIGHSGFANRDQCGALRTRGVRSMWGMYLKDCNAVVIRNTERMLVENCHARRMATEAFYAQGRWRRGTRPEPQQYQKQLMFLRCSAIDCGRNGFNNNDLAENTSILHCRIVDVGGCAWEGASRFVRFMHNCVRNAGTVAMGNIGSRAETLEELGSGQHIVANNVFEASTPYGGAAAGVKHAIELRGDFDVMGNRLFGFGEPGCTAIGLYPDRAERKLRLILRGNIFERCARPMDDSEAPESGAATST
;
A
#
# COMPACT_ATOMS: atom_id res chain seq x y z
N MET A 1 20.44 -1.28 27.50
CA MET A 1 21.21 -0.28 26.74
C MET A 1 21.07 1.09 27.39
N ARG A 2 22.10 1.95 27.33
CA ARG A 2 22.08 3.29 27.92
C ARG A 2 22.24 4.39 26.88
N ALA A 3 21.64 5.56 27.12
CA ALA A 3 21.78 6.73 26.29
C ALA A 3 23.26 7.15 26.17
N GLY A 4 23.69 7.51 24.96
CA GLY A 4 25.08 7.82 24.63
C GLY A 4 25.99 6.60 24.46
N SER A 5 25.53 5.39 24.84
CA SER A 5 26.32 4.17 24.69
C SER A 5 26.23 3.59 23.28
N ARG A 6 27.35 3.06 22.81
CA ARG A 6 27.46 2.21 21.60
C ARG A 6 27.44 0.72 21.94
N GLN A 7 27.29 0.35 23.21
CA GLN A 7 27.32 -1.04 23.64
C GLN A 7 25.93 -1.51 24.04
N ILE A 8 25.62 -2.74 23.63
CA ILE A 8 24.45 -3.48 24.09
C ILE A 8 24.89 -4.88 24.48
N GLU A 9 24.54 -5.26 25.71
CA GLU A 9 24.65 -6.64 26.17
C GLU A 9 23.38 -7.38 25.76
N VAL A 10 23.55 -8.52 25.08
CA VAL A 10 22.46 -9.40 24.67
C VAL A 10 22.49 -10.68 25.49
N ALA A 11 21.34 -11.30 25.73
CA ALA A 11 21.28 -12.56 26.47
C ALA A 11 21.99 -13.71 25.72
N ASP A 12 21.83 -13.73 24.39
CA ASP A 12 22.48 -14.65 23.47
C ASP A 12 22.79 -13.88 22.18
N VAL A 13 24.01 -14.06 21.68
CA VAL A 13 24.49 -13.47 20.44
C VAL A 13 23.95 -14.18 19.21
N GLY A 14 23.62 -15.47 19.33
CA GLY A 14 23.14 -16.27 18.23
C GLY A 14 24.10 -16.26 17.03
N ASP A 15 23.57 -15.90 15.86
CA ASP A 15 24.28 -15.92 14.57
C ASP A 15 24.75 -14.54 14.09
N PHE A 16 24.64 -13.49 14.93
CA PHE A 16 25.11 -12.15 14.57
C PHE A 16 26.61 -12.14 14.20
N GLN A 17 26.98 -11.29 13.24
CA GLN A 17 28.36 -11.15 12.77
C GLN A 17 28.83 -9.69 12.78
N VAL A 18 30.14 -9.49 12.95
CA VAL A 18 30.77 -8.18 12.73
C VAL A 18 30.55 -7.72 11.28
N GLY A 19 30.23 -6.44 11.10
CA GLY A 19 29.89 -5.84 9.81
C GLY A 19 28.43 -6.00 9.40
N GLN A 20 27.63 -6.74 10.18
CA GLN A 20 26.22 -6.93 9.91
C GLN A 20 25.39 -5.70 10.29
N GLN A 21 24.41 -5.36 9.44
CA GLN A 21 23.40 -4.36 9.78
C GLN A 21 22.36 -4.95 10.75
N VAL A 22 22.00 -4.18 11.77
CA VAL A 22 21.01 -4.56 12.79
C VAL A 22 20.04 -3.41 13.06
N ILE A 23 18.88 -3.75 13.61
CA ILE A 23 17.95 -2.79 14.21
C ILE A 23 17.97 -2.98 15.73
N VAL A 24 18.16 -1.89 16.48
CA VAL A 24 17.99 -1.87 17.93
C VAL A 24 16.70 -1.13 18.26
N LEU A 25 15.71 -1.83 18.81
CA LEU A 25 14.42 -1.24 19.19
C LEU A 25 14.47 -0.66 20.61
N ARG A 26 13.57 0.31 20.88
CA ARG A 26 13.34 0.95 22.19
C ARG A 26 14.46 1.84 22.74
N ALA A 27 15.62 1.89 22.08
CA ALA A 27 16.79 2.63 22.57
C ALA A 27 17.07 3.94 21.80
N PHE A 28 16.26 4.29 20.79
CA PHE A 28 16.54 5.45 19.95
C PHE A 28 15.29 6.22 19.52
N SER A 29 14.87 7.17 20.35
CA SER A 29 13.73 8.04 20.09
C SER A 29 14.04 9.09 19.02
N HIS A 30 13.22 9.15 17.97
CA HIS A 30 13.32 10.19 16.95
C HIS A 30 11.98 10.42 16.26
N TYR A 31 11.89 11.56 15.57
CA TYR A 31 10.75 11.90 14.72
C TYR A 31 11.17 11.85 13.25
N GLU A 32 10.25 11.40 12.40
CA GLU A 32 10.44 11.37 10.96
C GLU A 32 9.16 11.74 10.21
N LYS A 33 9.27 11.91 8.88
CA LYS A 33 8.14 12.12 7.97
C LYS A 33 7.21 13.29 8.34
N LEU A 34 7.75 14.40 8.85
CA LEU A 34 6.96 15.62 9.00
C LEU A 34 6.41 16.08 7.63
N ARG A 35 5.08 16.18 7.53
CA ARG A 35 4.35 16.61 6.33
C ARG A 35 3.22 17.54 6.72
N LEU A 36 3.00 18.56 5.88
CA LEU A 36 1.81 19.39 5.90
C LEU A 36 0.92 18.98 4.72
N TRP A 37 -0.39 18.91 4.94
CA TRP A 37 -1.38 18.58 3.93
C TRP A 37 -2.45 19.67 3.88
N GLY A 38 -2.69 20.24 2.71
CA GLY A 38 -3.71 21.29 2.56
C GLY A 38 -3.34 22.39 1.57
N PRO A 39 -4.16 23.45 1.50
CA PRO A 39 -5.42 23.60 2.25
C PRO A 39 -6.55 22.69 1.73
N ASP A 40 -7.47 22.29 2.61
CA ASP A 40 -8.79 21.63 2.37
C ASP A 40 -8.81 20.29 1.61
N ALA A 41 -7.67 19.85 1.10
CA ALA A 41 -7.46 18.56 0.45
C ALA A 41 -6.08 18.03 0.82
N ALA A 42 -5.93 16.71 0.91
CA ALA A 42 -4.69 16.04 1.28
C ALA A 42 -3.62 16.14 0.18
N ARG A 43 -3.10 17.35 -0.01
CA ARG A 43 -2.04 17.69 -0.96
C ARG A 43 -0.77 17.92 -0.15
N PRO A 44 0.27 17.09 -0.32
CA PRO A 44 1.50 17.25 0.45
C PRO A 44 2.17 18.57 0.09
N ALA A 45 2.53 19.34 1.12
CA ALA A 45 3.29 20.56 1.03
C ALA A 45 4.50 20.49 1.98
N PRO A 46 5.59 21.23 1.70
CA PRO A 46 6.65 21.41 2.67
C PRO A 46 6.09 21.98 3.99
N PRO A 47 6.49 21.46 5.16
CA PRO A 47 5.93 21.91 6.43
C PRO A 47 6.32 23.34 6.80
N ASN A 48 7.42 23.89 6.25
CA ASN A 48 7.87 25.28 6.45
C ASN A 48 7.82 25.73 7.92
N HIS A 49 8.37 24.93 8.84
CA HIS A 49 8.35 25.18 10.28
C HIS A 49 6.94 25.33 10.88
N ALA A 50 5.91 24.67 10.33
CA ALA A 50 4.56 24.74 10.90
C ALA A 50 4.47 24.23 12.35
N VAL A 51 5.30 23.25 12.71
CA VAL A 51 5.29 22.63 14.04
C VAL A 51 6.71 22.17 14.44
N GLU A 52 7.00 22.29 15.73
CA GLU A 52 8.13 21.65 16.42
C GLU A 52 7.61 20.47 17.26
N MET A 53 8.42 19.42 17.39
CA MET A 53 8.10 18.24 18.21
C MET A 53 9.27 17.86 19.11
N ARG A 54 9.00 17.43 20.35
CA ARG A 54 10.02 16.92 21.29
C ARG A 54 9.46 15.86 22.22
N GLY A 55 10.32 15.23 23.03
CA GLY A 55 9.89 14.48 24.21
C GLY A 55 9.48 13.02 24.03
N TYR A 56 9.54 12.44 22.83
CA TYR A 56 9.10 11.05 22.62
C TYR A 56 9.84 10.05 23.52
N ASP A 57 9.11 9.40 24.43
CA ASP A 57 9.65 8.47 25.41
C ASP A 57 9.44 6.99 25.03
N GLY A 58 8.70 6.73 23.94
CA GLY A 58 8.40 5.39 23.43
C GLY A 58 7.28 4.64 24.14
N SER A 59 6.61 5.25 25.13
CA SER A 59 5.48 4.61 25.83
C SER A 59 4.26 4.37 24.93
N SER A 60 4.14 5.10 23.81
CA SER A 60 3.13 4.85 22.76
C SER A 60 3.50 3.73 21.77
N GLY A 61 4.65 3.09 21.93
CA GLY A 61 5.11 1.96 21.11
C GLY A 61 6.35 2.26 20.26
N SER A 62 6.76 1.32 19.41
CA SER A 62 7.96 1.52 18.58
C SER A 62 7.74 2.34 17.31
N TRP A 63 6.47 2.55 16.94
CA TRP A 63 6.09 3.33 15.77
C TRP A 63 4.67 3.89 15.89
N THR A 64 4.59 5.15 16.32
CA THR A 64 3.34 5.90 16.49
C THR A 64 3.26 6.98 15.42
N VAL A 65 2.09 7.13 14.82
CA VAL A 65 1.83 8.15 13.79
C VAL A 65 0.90 9.19 14.37
N PHE A 66 1.38 10.42 14.47
CA PHE A 66 0.57 11.56 14.90
C PHE A 66 -0.01 12.27 13.69
N LEU A 67 -1.29 12.63 13.77
CA LEU A 67 -1.98 13.47 12.81
C LEU A 67 -2.71 14.58 13.55
N LEU A 68 -2.30 15.81 13.30
CA LEU A 68 -2.89 17.04 13.83
C LEU A 68 -3.79 17.64 12.76
N GLU A 69 -5.06 17.91 13.07
CA GLU A 69 -5.97 18.63 12.18
C GLU A 69 -6.22 20.04 12.72
N VAL A 70 -5.77 21.04 11.97
CA VAL A 70 -5.99 22.46 12.24
C VAL A 70 -7.27 22.90 11.55
N ALA A 71 -8.20 23.44 12.33
CA ALA A 71 -9.47 23.94 11.83
C ALA A 71 -9.35 25.40 11.38
N PRO A 72 -10.08 25.83 10.32
CA PRO A 72 -10.16 27.23 9.95
C PRO A 72 -10.91 28.01 11.04
N GLY A 73 -10.38 29.15 11.48
CA GLY A 73 -11.05 30.01 12.47
C GLY A 73 -10.10 30.92 13.26
N ARG A 74 -10.68 31.82 14.08
CA ARG A 74 -9.95 32.65 15.05
C ARG A 74 -10.65 32.59 16.42
N PRO A 75 -9.98 32.17 17.52
CA PRO A 75 -8.62 31.62 17.55
C PRO A 75 -8.54 30.28 16.80
N GLU A 76 -7.36 29.97 16.28
CA GLU A 76 -7.11 28.69 15.63
C GLU A 76 -7.15 27.58 16.67
N THR A 77 -7.74 26.45 16.32
CA THR A 77 -7.79 25.26 17.17
C THR A 77 -7.28 24.07 16.39
N PHE A 78 -6.76 23.08 17.09
CA PHE A 78 -6.40 21.81 16.50
C PHE A 78 -6.95 20.64 17.31
N ARG A 79 -7.24 19.54 16.64
CA ARG A 79 -7.45 18.23 17.27
C ARG A 79 -6.42 17.26 16.75
N TRP A 80 -6.24 16.12 17.39
CA TRP A 80 -5.22 15.17 16.97
C TRP A 80 -5.60 13.72 17.22
N THR A 81 -4.82 12.82 16.63
CA THR A 81 -4.94 11.36 16.75
C THR A 81 -3.54 10.76 16.66
N ASP A 82 -3.31 9.68 17.40
CA ASP A 82 -2.10 8.86 17.38
C ASP A 82 -2.37 7.41 16.92
N ASP A 83 -3.61 7.15 16.47
CA ASP A 83 -4.11 5.85 16.00
C ASP A 83 -4.67 5.94 14.58
N ILE A 84 -4.09 6.81 13.75
CA ILE A 84 -4.42 6.96 12.33
C ILE A 84 -5.92 7.26 12.13
N GLY A 85 -6.45 8.17 12.95
CA GLY A 85 -7.79 8.74 12.76
C GLY A 85 -8.96 7.85 13.20
N ARG A 86 -8.69 6.77 13.93
CA ARG A 86 -9.74 5.94 14.55
C ARG A 86 -10.36 6.68 15.75
N THR A 87 -9.52 7.30 16.56
CA THR A 87 -9.92 8.10 17.72
C THR A 87 -9.32 9.50 17.61
N TRP A 88 -10.14 10.53 17.84
CA TRP A 88 -9.72 11.92 17.81
C TRP A 88 -9.85 12.52 19.21
N HIS A 89 -8.77 13.13 19.69
CA HIS A 89 -8.77 13.89 20.93
C HIS A 89 -9.58 15.19 20.79
N GLU A 90 -10.03 15.73 21.93
CA GLU A 90 -10.76 17.00 21.97
C GLU A 90 -9.94 18.12 21.36
N ALA A 91 -10.62 19.06 20.70
CA ALA A 91 -9.96 20.21 20.08
C ALA A 91 -9.44 21.16 21.16
N GLN A 92 -8.23 21.68 20.94
CA GLN A 92 -7.53 22.56 21.86
C GLN A 92 -7.10 23.83 21.12
N PRO A 93 -7.01 24.99 21.80
CA PRO A 93 -6.50 26.20 21.17
C PRO A 93 -5.05 26.01 20.74
N ILE A 94 -4.70 26.56 19.57
CA ILE A 94 -3.30 26.82 19.25
C ILE A 94 -2.89 28.04 20.08
N THR A 95 -2.04 27.81 21.07
CA THR A 95 -1.51 28.86 21.96
C THR A 95 -0.31 29.56 21.32
N ASP A 96 0.03 30.72 21.87
CA ASP A 96 1.17 31.54 21.44
C ASP A 96 2.51 30.76 21.46
N GLU A 97 3.55 31.33 20.82
CA GLU A 97 4.80 30.66 20.43
C GLU A 97 5.59 29.94 21.56
N ASP A 98 5.26 30.18 22.83
CA ASP A 98 5.89 29.56 24.01
C ASP A 98 5.12 28.33 24.55
N GLY A 99 3.91 28.07 24.06
CA GLY A 99 3.03 27.01 24.56
C GLY A 99 3.29 25.66 23.91
N TRP A 100 3.99 24.78 24.62
CA TRP A 100 4.05 23.35 24.28
C TRP A 100 2.74 22.67 24.67
N VAL A 101 2.17 21.90 23.74
CA VAL A 101 0.95 21.11 23.98
C VAL A 101 1.32 19.63 24.07
N PRO A 102 1.02 18.95 25.19
CA PRO A 102 1.32 17.54 25.34
C PRO A 102 0.38 16.67 24.49
N LEU A 103 0.96 15.66 23.86
CA LEU A 103 0.31 14.54 23.19
C LEU A 103 0.62 13.24 23.98
N SER A 104 0.35 12.07 23.40
CA SER A 104 0.73 10.79 24.00
C SER A 104 2.23 10.49 23.85
N GLY A 105 2.75 9.50 24.58
CA GLY A 105 4.11 9.00 24.38
C GLY A 105 5.22 9.98 24.79
N GLY A 106 4.92 10.89 25.72
CA GLY A 106 5.80 12.00 26.10
C GLY A 106 5.98 13.06 25.00
N THR A 107 5.36 12.89 23.83
CA THR A 107 5.45 13.85 22.74
C THR A 107 4.78 15.16 23.12
N GLU A 108 5.47 16.27 22.88
CA GLU A 108 4.90 17.61 22.93
C GLU A 108 5.05 18.27 21.56
N VAL A 109 4.08 19.10 21.18
CA VAL A 109 4.12 19.89 19.95
C VAL A 109 3.98 21.37 20.23
N LYS A 110 4.62 22.17 19.38
CA LYS A 110 4.53 23.63 19.42
C LYS A 110 4.29 24.14 18.01
N PHE A 111 3.22 24.90 17.81
CA PHE A 111 2.92 25.49 16.51
C PHE A 111 3.67 26.82 16.38
N HIS A 112 4.21 27.09 15.19
CA HIS A 112 4.72 28.42 14.89
C HIS A 112 3.61 29.28 14.29
N ARG A 113 3.70 30.60 14.52
CA ARG A 113 2.72 31.55 14.03
C ARG A 113 2.65 31.52 12.51
N ARG A 114 1.58 30.93 11.99
CA ARG A 114 1.18 30.96 10.58
C ARG A 114 -0.31 31.28 10.54
N GLU A 115 -0.73 32.14 9.63
CA GLU A 115 -2.15 32.22 9.29
C GLU A 115 -2.50 30.98 8.48
N PHE A 116 -3.33 30.10 9.04
CA PHE A 116 -3.91 28.99 8.28
C PHE A 116 -5.09 29.53 7.46
N ASP A 117 -4.91 29.58 6.14
CA ASP A 117 -5.88 30.09 5.14
C ASP A 117 -6.96 29.06 4.75
N GLY A 118 -7.06 27.97 5.49
CA GLY A 118 -8.01 26.87 5.29
C GLY A 118 -7.83 25.76 6.33
N ALA A 119 -8.41 24.59 6.09
CA ALA A 119 -8.14 23.41 6.91
C ALA A 119 -6.81 22.75 6.51
N TYR A 120 -6.02 22.36 7.50
CA TYR A 120 -4.74 21.69 7.29
C TYR A 120 -4.61 20.44 8.15
N LEU A 121 -3.84 19.47 7.65
CA LEU A 121 -3.32 18.38 8.46
C LEU A 121 -1.81 18.50 8.58
N ILE A 122 -1.28 18.16 9.74
CA ILE A 122 0.14 17.95 9.95
C ILE A 122 0.33 16.50 10.41
N SER A 123 1.22 15.76 9.77
CA SER A 123 1.52 14.39 10.17
C SER A 123 3.00 14.19 10.42
N PHE A 124 3.34 13.34 11.37
CA PHE A 124 4.71 12.88 11.64
C PHE A 124 4.69 11.53 12.34
N SER A 125 5.79 10.79 12.23
CA SER A 125 5.98 9.51 12.93
C SER A 125 6.96 9.69 14.08
N ALA A 126 6.66 9.11 15.23
CA ALA A 126 7.58 8.91 16.33
C ALA A 126 8.05 7.45 16.35
N ARG A 127 9.36 7.26 16.48
CA ARG A 127 10.04 5.98 16.35
C ARG A 127 11.01 5.79 17.51
N ASP A 128 11.25 4.54 17.91
CA ASP A 128 12.23 4.21 18.97
C ASP A 128 13.39 3.30 18.48
N SER A 129 13.52 3.14 17.16
CA SER A 129 14.42 2.20 16.51
C SER A 129 15.71 2.83 15.99
N LEU A 130 16.86 2.19 16.20
CA LEU A 130 18.16 2.53 15.63
C LEU A 130 18.59 1.49 14.60
N VAL A 131 18.74 1.90 13.33
CA VAL A 131 19.40 1.07 12.30
C VAL A 131 20.89 1.36 12.35
N THR A 132 21.72 0.35 12.59
CA THR A 132 23.18 0.51 12.73
C THR A 132 23.93 -0.75 12.32
N PHE A 133 25.25 -0.78 12.53
CA PHE A 133 26.12 -1.93 12.22
C PHE A 133 26.84 -2.43 13.47
N ILE A 134 27.10 -3.72 13.53
CA ILE A 134 27.98 -4.32 14.55
C ILE A 134 29.43 -4.07 14.14
N GLU A 135 30.20 -3.36 14.96
CA GLU A 135 31.63 -3.08 14.74
C GLU A 135 32.55 -4.09 15.43
N ALA A 136 32.15 -4.58 16.60
CA ALA A 136 32.90 -5.57 17.36
C ALA A 136 31.96 -6.38 18.27
N MET A 137 32.43 -7.56 18.67
CA MET A 137 31.72 -8.49 19.54
C MET A 137 32.69 -9.04 20.58
N ASP A 138 32.34 -8.93 21.85
CA ASP A 138 33.10 -9.49 22.97
C ASP A 138 32.15 -10.27 23.90
N GLY A 139 32.20 -11.60 23.80
CA GLY A 139 31.20 -12.48 24.39
C GLY A 139 29.79 -12.02 24.00
N ASN A 140 28.97 -11.70 24.99
CA ASN A 140 27.59 -11.23 24.83
C ASN A 140 27.42 -9.72 24.61
N THR A 141 28.52 -8.98 24.48
CA THR A 141 28.48 -7.53 24.27
C THR A 141 28.72 -7.20 22.80
N LEU A 142 27.75 -6.53 22.18
CA LEU A 142 27.88 -5.98 20.84
C LEU A 142 28.29 -4.52 20.92
N SER A 143 29.33 -4.14 20.18
CA SER A 143 29.70 -2.74 19.93
C SER A 143 29.08 -2.30 18.60
N LEU A 144 28.30 -1.23 18.64
CA LEU A 144 27.51 -0.70 17.54
C LEU A 144 28.15 0.57 16.98
N HIS A 145 27.98 0.80 15.68
CA HIS A 145 28.50 1.99 15.02
C HIS A 145 27.90 3.29 15.58
N ASN A 146 26.59 3.29 15.84
CA ASN A 146 25.86 4.44 16.35
C ASN A 146 25.42 4.23 17.80
N ALA A 147 25.38 5.32 18.57
CA ALA A 147 24.95 5.29 19.97
C ALA A 147 23.42 5.38 20.11
N ALA A 148 22.87 4.76 21.15
CA ALA A 148 21.50 5.02 21.60
C ALA A 148 21.37 6.46 22.09
N ASN A 149 20.16 7.02 22.03
CA ASN A 149 19.84 8.34 22.62
C ASN A 149 18.85 8.25 23.78
N ARG A 150 18.41 7.03 24.14
CA ARG A 150 17.47 6.75 25.21
C ARG A 150 17.93 5.55 26.03
N ASP A 151 17.71 5.61 27.33
CA ASP A 151 17.86 4.47 28.21
C ASP A 151 16.75 3.44 27.97
N ALA A 152 17.12 2.17 27.84
CA ALA A 152 16.19 1.07 27.66
C ALA A 152 16.79 -0.22 28.23
N ASP A 153 16.26 -0.66 29.37
CA ASP A 153 16.65 -1.94 29.99
C ASP A 153 16.15 -3.15 29.18
N ASP A 154 15.13 -2.94 28.35
CA ASP A 154 14.46 -3.94 27.52
C ASP A 154 14.73 -3.74 26.01
N ALA A 155 15.85 -3.09 25.67
CA ALA A 155 16.28 -2.92 24.28
C ALA A 155 16.46 -4.27 23.57
N VAL A 156 16.04 -4.35 22.31
CA VAL A 156 16.07 -5.59 21.52
C VAL A 156 16.90 -5.39 20.26
N VAL A 157 17.88 -6.26 20.01
CA VAL A 157 18.64 -6.32 18.76
C VAL A 157 17.96 -7.30 17.81
N ARG A 158 17.77 -6.90 16.54
CA ARG A 158 17.22 -7.73 15.48
C ARG A 158 18.12 -7.69 14.25
N HIS A 159 18.11 -8.79 13.49
CA HIS A 159 18.64 -8.84 12.13
C HIS A 159 18.04 -7.75 11.25
N CYS A 160 18.86 -7.18 10.37
CA CYS A 160 18.43 -6.25 9.33
C CYS A 160 19.17 -6.54 8.02
N ASP A 161 18.44 -7.02 7.03
CA ASP A 161 18.98 -7.59 5.80
C ASP A 161 18.97 -6.61 4.63
N SER A 162 18.41 -5.40 4.81
CA SER A 162 18.26 -4.38 3.76
C SER A 162 19.56 -4.12 3.01
N ALA A 163 20.66 -3.86 3.73
CA ALA A 163 21.94 -3.51 3.11
C ALA A 163 22.53 -4.67 2.29
N ALA A 164 22.50 -5.89 2.84
CA ALA A 164 23.05 -7.07 2.19
C ALA A 164 22.24 -7.46 0.94
N LEU A 165 20.92 -7.47 1.04
CA LEU A 165 20.04 -7.77 -0.09
C LEU A 165 20.13 -6.71 -1.18
N GLN A 166 20.17 -5.41 -0.83
CA GLN A 166 20.36 -4.35 -1.82
C GLN A 166 21.71 -4.50 -2.53
N ALA A 167 22.79 -4.78 -1.80
CA ALA A 167 24.10 -4.98 -2.41
C ALA A 167 24.11 -6.18 -3.39
N ALA A 168 23.39 -7.26 -3.07
CA ALA A 168 23.23 -8.41 -3.94
C ALA A 168 22.43 -8.07 -5.22
N ILE A 169 21.35 -7.29 -5.09
CA ILE A 169 20.57 -6.76 -6.23
C ILE A 169 21.44 -5.87 -7.12
N ASP A 170 22.17 -4.94 -6.52
CA ASP A 170 23.03 -4.02 -7.27
C ASP A 170 24.14 -4.79 -8.01
N ALA A 171 24.70 -5.84 -7.39
CA ALA A 171 25.65 -6.73 -8.03
C ALA A 171 25.03 -7.53 -9.17
N ALA A 172 23.80 -8.02 -9.01
CA ALA A 172 23.06 -8.74 -10.04
C ALA A 172 22.80 -7.84 -11.27
N LEU A 173 22.35 -6.60 -11.04
CA LEU A 173 22.15 -5.59 -12.08
C LEU A 173 23.46 -5.25 -12.81
N ARG A 174 24.53 -4.91 -12.07
CA ARG A 174 25.83 -4.55 -12.66
C ARG A 174 26.43 -5.67 -13.51
N ASN A 175 26.24 -6.91 -13.09
CA ASN A 175 26.83 -8.07 -13.77
C ASN A 175 25.88 -8.74 -14.76
N HIS A 176 24.67 -8.21 -14.96
CA HIS A 176 23.62 -8.82 -15.80
C HIS A 176 23.36 -10.29 -15.44
N LYS A 177 23.31 -10.60 -14.13
CA LYS A 177 23.07 -11.95 -13.61
C LYS A 177 21.75 -12.01 -12.87
N HIS A 178 21.08 -13.14 -12.94
CA HIS A 178 19.93 -13.42 -12.08
C HIS A 178 20.36 -13.56 -10.62
N LEU A 179 19.45 -13.23 -9.71
CA LEU A 179 19.68 -13.32 -8.27
C LEU A 179 18.81 -14.43 -7.68
N TYR A 180 19.46 -15.37 -7.01
CA TYR A 180 18.81 -16.39 -6.20
C TYR A 180 18.92 -16.01 -4.72
N VAL A 181 17.79 -16.00 -4.01
CA VAL A 181 17.70 -15.72 -2.58
C VAL A 181 17.33 -17.01 -1.84
N PRO A 182 18.19 -17.53 -0.95
CA PRO A 182 17.90 -18.78 -0.26
C PRO A 182 16.69 -18.66 0.68
N ARG A 183 16.25 -19.78 1.24
CA ARG A 183 15.26 -19.75 2.33
C ARG A 183 15.79 -18.91 3.49
N GLY A 184 14.91 -18.13 4.12
CA GLY A 184 15.27 -17.23 5.20
C GLY A 184 14.16 -16.22 5.49
N HIS A 185 14.19 -15.68 6.70
CA HIS A 185 13.33 -14.56 7.11
C HIS A 185 14.16 -13.29 7.13
N TYR A 186 14.07 -12.53 6.04
CA TYR A 186 14.85 -11.32 5.82
C TYR A 186 14.07 -10.09 6.29
N ARG A 187 14.62 -9.38 7.27
CA ARG A 187 14.01 -8.17 7.84
C ARG A 187 14.50 -6.92 7.14
N LEU A 188 13.57 -6.07 6.75
CA LEU A 188 13.82 -4.86 5.99
C LEU A 188 13.61 -3.64 6.86
N ALA A 189 14.67 -2.87 7.11
CA ALA A 189 14.58 -1.48 7.60
C ALA A 189 14.11 -0.49 6.52
N LYS A 190 14.10 -0.89 5.24
CA LYS A 190 13.59 -0.13 4.10
C LYS A 190 13.37 -1.05 2.89
N GLY A 191 12.53 -0.62 1.96
CA GLY A 191 12.31 -1.34 0.71
C GLY A 191 13.54 -1.55 -0.18
N LEU A 192 13.53 -2.63 -0.96
CA LEU A 192 14.57 -2.97 -1.93
C LEU A 192 14.27 -2.32 -3.28
N GLU A 193 15.26 -1.69 -3.89
CA GLU A 193 15.10 -0.97 -5.16
C GLU A 193 15.74 -1.75 -6.31
N VAL A 194 14.99 -1.96 -7.39
CA VAL A 194 15.45 -2.58 -8.64
C VAL A 194 15.23 -1.57 -9.76
N ARG A 195 16.32 -0.94 -10.22
CA ARG A 195 16.26 0.14 -11.21
C ARG A 195 16.80 -0.30 -12.55
N SER A 196 16.04 0.02 -13.59
CA SER A 196 16.35 -0.26 -14.98
C SER A 196 16.74 -1.72 -15.27
N PRO A 197 15.97 -2.73 -14.80
CA PRO A 197 16.24 -4.11 -15.15
C PRO A 197 16.05 -4.35 -16.66
N GLU A 198 17.03 -5.00 -17.27
CA GLU A 198 17.02 -5.41 -18.68
C GLU A 198 17.11 -6.94 -18.78
N GLY A 199 16.03 -7.63 -18.36
CA GLY A 199 15.97 -9.10 -18.36
C GLY A 199 16.48 -9.74 -17.06
N LEU A 200 16.29 -9.07 -15.92
CA LEU A 200 16.68 -9.60 -14.61
C LEU A 200 15.59 -10.52 -14.03
N VAL A 201 16.01 -11.64 -13.44
CA VAL A 201 15.17 -12.50 -12.58
C VAL A 201 15.69 -12.40 -11.15
N ILE A 202 14.79 -12.13 -10.21
CA ILE A 202 15.02 -12.31 -8.78
C ILE A 202 14.09 -13.42 -8.29
N GLU A 203 14.68 -14.48 -7.73
CA GLU A 203 13.98 -15.68 -7.34
C GLU A 203 14.32 -16.08 -5.91
N GLY A 204 13.29 -16.22 -5.08
CA GLY A 204 13.41 -16.91 -3.80
C GLY A 204 13.48 -18.42 -3.98
N GLN A 205 14.11 -19.12 -3.05
CA GLN A 205 14.17 -20.57 -3.05
C GLN A 205 12.79 -21.21 -3.12
N ASN A 206 11.85 -20.70 -2.30
CA ASN A 206 10.45 -21.04 -2.37
C ASN A 206 9.61 -19.97 -1.65
N ALA A 207 8.35 -19.83 -2.03
CA ALA A 207 7.51 -18.77 -1.48
C ALA A 207 7.06 -19.02 -0.01
N VAL A 208 7.22 -20.22 0.53
CA VAL A 208 6.85 -20.56 1.91
C VAL A 208 7.92 -20.09 2.88
N ASP A 209 9.20 -20.31 2.55
CA ASP A 209 10.33 -20.11 3.46
C ASP A 209 11.23 -18.93 3.07
N THR A 210 11.07 -18.32 1.89
CA THR A 210 11.78 -17.08 1.52
C THR A 210 10.87 -15.89 1.82
N ILE A 211 11.04 -15.31 3.01
CA ILE A 211 10.18 -14.27 3.57
C ILE A 211 10.93 -12.93 3.59
N LEU A 212 10.33 -11.90 3.00
CA LEU A 212 10.72 -10.52 3.17
C LEU A 212 9.77 -9.83 4.14
N ASP A 213 10.30 -9.27 5.22
CA ASP A 213 9.50 -8.69 6.30
C ASP A 213 9.82 -7.21 6.46
N ILE A 214 8.87 -6.36 6.09
CA ILE A 214 8.95 -4.91 6.22
C ILE A 214 8.10 -4.40 7.39
N SER A 215 7.68 -5.26 8.33
CA SER A 215 6.75 -4.88 9.40
C SER A 215 7.23 -3.76 10.31
N ASP A 216 8.55 -3.58 10.44
CA ASP A 216 9.14 -2.52 11.26
C ASP A 216 9.50 -1.26 10.44
N ALA A 217 9.21 -1.24 9.13
CA ALA A 217 9.63 -0.18 8.20
C ALA A 217 8.51 0.20 7.21
N GLU A 218 8.86 1.09 6.28
CA GLU A 218 7.94 1.71 5.34
C GLU A 218 8.33 1.46 3.88
N GLY A 219 7.33 1.55 3.00
CA GLY A 219 7.48 1.41 1.55
C GLY A 219 7.20 -0.01 1.04
N ALA A 220 7.80 -0.35 -0.10
CA ALA A 220 7.59 -1.64 -0.74
C ALA A 220 8.68 -2.63 -0.39
N CYS A 221 8.37 -3.92 -0.19
CA CYS A 221 9.44 -4.94 -0.13
C CYS A 221 10.30 -4.88 -1.40
N PHE A 222 9.69 -4.75 -2.57
CA PHE A 222 10.36 -4.43 -3.84
C PHE A 222 9.76 -3.21 -4.53
N ALA A 223 10.62 -2.27 -4.92
CA ALA A 223 10.28 -1.16 -5.80
C ALA A 223 11.04 -1.30 -7.13
N VAL A 224 10.33 -1.66 -8.20
CA VAL A 224 10.87 -1.89 -9.54
C VAL A 224 10.57 -0.69 -10.43
N ARG A 225 11.60 -0.11 -11.06
CA ARG A 225 11.47 1.14 -11.82
C ARG A 225 12.21 1.13 -13.14
N ASP A 226 11.58 1.72 -14.15
CA ASP A 226 12.20 2.14 -15.42
C ASP A 226 12.97 1.01 -16.13
N GLY A 227 12.47 -0.23 -16.05
CA GLY A 227 13.04 -1.42 -16.71
C GLY A 227 12.44 -1.76 -18.06
N ARG A 228 13.12 -2.62 -18.82
CA ARG A 228 12.57 -3.25 -20.03
C ARG A 228 11.88 -4.56 -19.71
N GLU A 229 12.48 -5.37 -18.85
CA GLU A 229 12.01 -6.72 -18.57
C GLU A 229 12.48 -7.20 -17.19
N PHE A 230 11.54 -7.70 -16.39
CA PHE A 230 11.82 -8.16 -15.03
C PHE A 230 10.91 -9.30 -14.60
N THR A 231 11.46 -10.30 -13.91
CA THR A 231 10.70 -11.35 -13.24
C THR A 231 11.02 -11.39 -11.75
N LEU A 232 9.98 -11.37 -10.93
CA LEU A 232 10.06 -11.62 -9.49
C LEU A 232 9.28 -12.89 -9.15
N ARG A 233 9.89 -13.84 -8.46
CA ARG A 233 9.19 -15.07 -8.10
C ARG A 233 9.59 -15.70 -6.78
N ASN A 234 8.65 -16.46 -6.20
CA ASN A 234 8.85 -17.33 -5.05
C ASN A 234 9.18 -16.59 -3.73
N PHE A 235 8.40 -15.56 -3.38
CA PHE A 235 8.56 -14.81 -2.12
C PHE A 235 7.25 -14.72 -1.34
N THR A 236 7.33 -14.79 -0.01
CA THR A 236 6.31 -14.20 0.87
C THR A 236 6.80 -12.84 1.36
N MET A 237 5.92 -11.84 1.35
CA MET A 237 6.19 -10.47 1.77
C MET A 237 5.21 -10.10 2.89
N ILE A 238 5.72 -9.61 4.01
CA ILE A 238 4.96 -9.33 5.23
C ILE A 238 5.11 -7.86 5.59
N GLY A 239 3.99 -7.15 5.74
CA GLY A 239 3.94 -5.79 6.28
C GLY A 239 3.39 -5.76 7.72
N HIS A 240 3.00 -4.57 8.17
CA HIS A 240 2.52 -4.36 9.54
C HIS A 240 1.00 -4.32 9.72
N SER A 241 0.24 -3.87 8.71
CA SER A 241 -1.20 -3.62 8.84
C SER A 241 -2.03 -4.67 8.12
N GLY A 242 -2.87 -5.37 8.87
CA GLY A 242 -3.76 -6.38 8.32
C GLY A 242 -5.12 -5.84 7.91
N PHE A 243 -5.98 -6.75 7.47
CA PHE A 243 -7.39 -6.54 7.24
C PHE A 243 -8.14 -6.01 8.47
N ALA A 244 -7.69 -6.42 9.66
CA ALA A 244 -8.21 -5.91 10.93
C ALA A 244 -8.00 -4.39 11.10
N ASN A 245 -7.02 -3.81 10.41
CA ASN A 245 -6.67 -2.38 10.44
C ASN A 245 -7.18 -1.62 9.20
N ARG A 246 -8.05 -2.21 8.38
CA ARG A 246 -8.51 -1.61 7.11
C ARG A 246 -9.17 -0.23 7.26
N ASP A 247 -9.77 0.04 8.42
CA ASP A 247 -10.35 1.34 8.76
C ASP A 247 -9.27 2.42 8.89
N GLN A 248 -8.13 2.07 9.51
CA GLN A 248 -6.96 2.94 9.65
C GLN A 248 -6.21 3.09 8.33
N CYS A 249 -6.25 2.11 7.43
CA CYS A 249 -5.60 2.24 6.12
C CYS A 249 -6.44 3.03 5.11
N GLY A 250 -7.76 3.08 5.30
CA GLY A 250 -8.74 3.70 4.40
C GLY A 250 -8.80 5.23 4.49
N ALA A 251 -9.92 5.78 4.00
CA ALA A 251 -10.20 7.21 4.06
C ALA A 251 -10.42 7.66 5.51
N LEU A 252 -9.75 8.73 5.93
CA LEU A 252 -9.80 9.23 7.30
C LEU A 252 -10.99 10.18 7.52
N ARG A 253 -11.54 10.16 8.74
CA ARG A 253 -12.65 11.04 9.18
C ARG A 253 -12.17 12.42 9.63
N THR A 254 -11.48 13.11 8.73
CA THR A 254 -11.09 14.51 8.88
C THR A 254 -12.34 15.41 8.78
N ARG A 255 -12.31 16.58 9.43
CA ARG A 255 -13.39 17.57 9.40
C ARG A 255 -13.27 18.53 8.21
N GLY A 256 -12.06 18.92 7.84
CA GLY A 256 -11.82 19.96 6.82
C GLY A 256 -10.98 19.50 5.63
N VAL A 257 -10.06 18.55 5.83
CA VAL A 257 -9.14 18.12 4.76
C VAL A 257 -9.66 16.87 4.04
N ARG A 258 -10.12 17.02 2.80
CA ARG A 258 -10.65 15.90 2.01
C ARG A 258 -9.55 14.99 1.46
N SER A 259 -9.94 13.76 1.07
CA SER A 259 -9.07 12.80 0.37
C SER A 259 -7.82 12.38 1.13
N MET A 260 -7.85 12.43 2.46
CA MET A 260 -6.79 11.89 3.30
C MET A 260 -6.99 10.39 3.52
N TRP A 261 -5.94 9.60 3.31
CA TRP A 261 -5.96 8.14 3.50
C TRP A 261 -4.89 7.76 4.51
N GLY A 262 -5.21 6.89 5.46
CA GLY A 262 -4.23 6.53 6.49
C GLY A 262 -3.07 5.68 5.95
N MET A 263 -3.26 5.00 4.81
CA MET A 263 -2.16 4.34 4.10
C MET A 263 -1.06 5.30 3.63
N TYR A 264 -1.32 6.61 3.54
CA TYR A 264 -0.27 7.62 3.24
C TYR A 264 0.62 7.94 4.43
N LEU A 265 0.17 7.63 5.64
CA LEU A 265 0.85 7.96 6.88
C LEU A 265 1.77 6.85 7.38
N LYS A 266 1.43 5.60 7.05
CA LYS A 266 2.11 4.39 7.50
C LYS A 266 2.08 3.34 6.40
N ASP A 267 2.89 3.54 5.36
CA ASP A 267 2.80 2.77 4.12
C ASP A 267 3.63 1.48 4.15
N CYS A 268 3.02 0.35 3.78
CA CYS A 268 3.74 -0.87 3.43
C CYS A 268 3.01 -1.69 2.35
N ASN A 269 3.73 -2.14 1.32
CA ASN A 269 3.25 -3.06 0.29
C ASN A 269 4.30 -4.09 -0.15
N ALA A 270 3.88 -5.10 -0.90
CA ALA A 270 4.77 -6.15 -1.39
C ALA A 270 5.60 -5.66 -2.58
N VAL A 271 4.95 -5.14 -3.61
CA VAL A 271 5.64 -4.72 -4.84
C VAL A 271 5.06 -3.41 -5.37
N VAL A 272 5.94 -2.46 -5.64
CA VAL A 272 5.63 -1.25 -6.42
C VAL A 272 6.33 -1.31 -7.76
N ILE A 273 5.57 -1.08 -8.83
CA ILE A 273 6.03 -1.16 -10.21
C ILE A 273 5.85 0.20 -10.86
N ARG A 274 6.92 0.73 -11.47
CA ARG A 274 6.87 1.96 -12.24
C ARG A 274 7.60 1.83 -13.56
N ASN A 275 6.94 2.24 -14.65
CA ASN A 275 7.55 2.37 -15.98
C ASN A 275 8.36 1.15 -16.45
N THR A 276 8.06 -0.05 -15.98
CA THR A 276 8.77 -1.27 -16.41
C THR A 276 7.94 -1.93 -17.50
N GLU A 277 8.52 -2.14 -18.69
CA GLU A 277 7.70 -2.46 -19.86
C GLU A 277 7.04 -3.83 -19.79
N ARG A 278 7.79 -4.86 -19.40
CA ARG A 278 7.31 -6.24 -19.27
C ARG A 278 7.68 -6.79 -17.91
N MET A 279 6.68 -7.15 -17.11
CA MET A 279 6.91 -7.67 -15.78
C MET A 279 6.07 -8.92 -15.49
N LEU A 280 6.74 -9.94 -14.98
CA LEU A 280 6.13 -11.13 -14.40
C LEU A 280 6.36 -11.13 -12.88
N VAL A 281 5.27 -11.22 -12.12
CA VAL A 281 5.30 -11.52 -10.69
C VAL A 281 4.64 -12.88 -10.53
N GLU A 282 5.42 -13.88 -10.15
CA GLU A 282 4.98 -15.28 -10.12
C GLU A 282 5.15 -15.90 -8.74
N ASN A 283 4.10 -16.55 -8.21
CA ASN A 283 4.17 -17.27 -6.93
C ASN A 283 4.68 -16.37 -5.79
N CYS A 284 4.14 -15.17 -5.70
CA CYS A 284 4.48 -14.16 -4.71
C CYS A 284 3.28 -13.86 -3.81
N HIS A 285 3.50 -13.81 -2.50
CA HIS A 285 2.41 -13.75 -1.51
C HIS A 285 2.58 -12.54 -0.59
N ALA A 286 1.63 -11.61 -0.65
CA ALA A 286 1.59 -10.45 0.23
C ALA A 286 0.70 -10.73 1.45
N ARG A 287 1.17 -10.33 2.63
CA ARG A 287 0.44 -10.39 3.90
C ARG A 287 0.59 -9.10 4.69
N ARG A 288 -0.45 -8.68 5.40
CA ARG A 288 -0.40 -7.54 6.34
C ARG A 288 0.09 -6.24 5.70
N MET A 289 -0.37 -5.96 4.47
CA MET A 289 -0.03 -4.74 3.74
C MET A 289 -0.99 -3.59 4.09
N ALA A 290 -0.42 -2.43 4.41
CA ALA A 290 -1.19 -1.21 4.72
C ALA A 290 -1.68 -0.50 3.46
N THR A 291 -0.89 -0.52 2.38
CA THR A 291 -1.26 0.02 1.07
C THR A 291 -1.70 -1.11 0.13
N GLU A 292 -1.87 -0.80 -1.15
CA GLU A 292 -2.17 -1.80 -2.17
C GLU A 292 -1.04 -2.83 -2.25
N ALA A 293 -1.34 -4.10 -2.00
CA ALA A 293 -0.32 -5.13 -1.84
C ALA A 293 0.59 -5.25 -3.06
N PHE A 294 0.01 -5.29 -4.25
CA PHE A 294 0.73 -5.15 -5.51
C PHE A 294 0.24 -3.89 -6.23
N TYR A 295 1.14 -2.94 -6.44
CA TYR A 295 0.81 -1.62 -6.96
C TYR A 295 1.61 -1.26 -8.20
N ALA A 296 0.91 -0.83 -9.25
CA ALA A 296 1.49 -0.30 -10.46
C ALA A 296 1.01 1.14 -10.73
N GLN A 297 1.94 1.95 -11.23
CA GLN A 297 1.68 3.30 -11.75
C GLN A 297 2.86 3.75 -12.61
N GLY A 298 2.65 4.69 -13.52
CA GLY A 298 3.77 5.19 -14.32
C GLY A 298 3.35 6.19 -15.38
N ARG A 299 4.14 6.26 -16.45
CA ARG A 299 3.77 6.86 -17.73
C ARG A 299 2.82 5.92 -18.47
N TRP A 300 1.97 6.46 -19.32
CA TRP A 300 1.03 5.69 -20.14
C TRP A 300 0.70 6.42 -21.44
N ARG A 301 0.13 5.71 -22.41
CA ARG A 301 -0.31 6.30 -23.68
C ARG A 301 -1.48 7.25 -23.49
N ARG A 302 -1.38 8.44 -24.09
CA ARG A 302 -2.36 9.53 -23.93
C ARG A 302 -2.92 9.93 -25.28
N GLY A 303 -3.87 9.15 -25.79
CA GLY A 303 -4.60 9.58 -26.98
C GLY A 303 -3.70 9.66 -28.21
N THR A 304 -3.81 10.78 -28.93
CA THR A 304 -3.02 11.17 -30.10
C THR A 304 -1.60 11.65 -29.78
N ARG A 305 -1.23 11.78 -28.50
CA ARG A 305 0.13 12.17 -28.12
C ARG A 305 1.13 11.04 -28.46
N PRO A 306 2.40 11.38 -28.76
CA PRO A 306 3.43 10.37 -28.93
C PRO A 306 3.48 9.41 -27.75
N GLU A 307 3.66 8.13 -28.03
CA GLU A 307 3.81 7.14 -26.97
C GLU A 307 5.00 7.52 -26.08
N PRO A 308 4.87 7.38 -24.74
CA PRO A 308 6.03 7.54 -23.88
C PRO A 308 7.14 6.60 -24.30
N GLN A 309 8.39 7.06 -24.25
CA GLN A 309 9.55 6.22 -24.58
C GLN A 309 9.59 4.91 -23.78
N GLN A 310 9.07 4.94 -22.55
CA GLN A 310 8.99 3.78 -21.68
C GLN A 310 7.75 3.87 -20.78
N TYR A 311 6.91 2.84 -20.87
CA TYR A 311 5.69 2.66 -20.07
C TYR A 311 5.39 1.16 -19.95
N GLN A 312 4.43 0.79 -19.10
CA GLN A 312 4.08 -0.60 -18.87
C GLN A 312 3.24 -1.16 -20.05
N LYS A 313 3.87 -2.03 -20.85
CA LYS A 313 3.26 -2.72 -21.99
C LYS A 313 2.59 -4.03 -21.55
N GLN A 314 3.19 -4.73 -20.60
CA GLN A 314 2.68 -5.99 -20.06
C GLN A 314 3.01 -6.15 -18.56
N LEU A 315 2.00 -6.47 -17.76
CA LEU A 315 2.14 -6.88 -16.37
C LEU A 315 1.34 -8.16 -16.12
N MET A 316 1.98 -9.17 -15.57
CA MET A 316 1.34 -10.43 -15.19
C MET A 316 1.60 -10.74 -13.72
N PHE A 317 0.52 -10.97 -12.99
CA PHE A 317 0.52 -11.64 -11.69
C PHE A 317 0.02 -13.07 -11.90
N LEU A 318 0.86 -14.05 -11.59
CA LEU A 318 0.58 -15.47 -11.81
C LEU A 318 0.76 -16.26 -10.53
N ARG A 319 -0.30 -16.93 -10.05
CA ARG A 319 -0.26 -17.73 -8.80
C ARG A 319 0.15 -16.92 -7.56
N CYS A 320 -0.14 -15.62 -7.56
CA CYS A 320 0.14 -14.73 -6.44
C CYS A 320 -0.98 -14.75 -5.40
N SER A 321 -0.73 -14.21 -4.21
CA SER A 321 -1.81 -13.96 -3.25
C SER A 321 -1.70 -12.63 -2.55
N ALA A 322 -2.85 -12.01 -2.26
CA ALA A 322 -2.98 -10.91 -1.31
C ALA A 322 -3.90 -11.38 -0.19
N ILE A 323 -3.35 -11.53 1.01
CA ILE A 323 -4.06 -12.11 2.16
C ILE A 323 -3.90 -11.21 3.36
N ASP A 324 -4.98 -10.90 4.10
CA ASP A 324 -4.92 -10.08 5.30
C ASP A 324 -4.29 -8.69 4.99
N CYS A 325 -4.88 -7.94 4.06
CA CYS A 325 -4.38 -6.62 3.65
C CYS A 325 -5.39 -5.53 4.02
N GLY A 326 -4.89 -4.37 4.47
CA GLY A 326 -5.73 -3.23 4.84
C GLY A 326 -6.37 -2.52 3.64
N ARG A 327 -5.73 -2.58 2.46
CA ARG A 327 -6.20 -1.92 1.21
C ARG A 327 -6.28 -2.91 0.06
N ASN A 328 -6.11 -2.46 -1.19
CA ASN A 328 -6.37 -3.28 -2.37
C ASN A 328 -5.40 -4.47 -2.46
N GLY A 329 -5.84 -5.58 -3.04
CA GLY A 329 -4.97 -6.72 -3.33
C GLY A 329 -4.05 -6.41 -4.50
N PHE A 330 -4.64 -6.06 -5.64
CA PHE A 330 -3.93 -5.67 -6.83
C PHE A 330 -4.45 -4.31 -7.29
N ASN A 331 -3.56 -3.36 -7.60
CA ASN A 331 -3.93 -2.05 -8.09
C ASN A 331 -3.04 -1.62 -9.25
N ASN A 332 -3.66 -1.08 -10.30
CA ASN A 332 -2.95 -0.31 -11.31
C ASN A 332 -3.61 1.05 -11.61
N ASN A 333 -2.95 2.13 -11.20
CA ASN A 333 -3.40 3.50 -11.42
C ASN A 333 -2.92 4.10 -12.77
N ASP A 334 -2.17 3.37 -13.59
CA ASP A 334 -1.85 3.79 -14.95
C ASP A 334 -2.79 3.15 -16.00
N LEU A 335 -2.83 3.78 -17.19
CA LEU A 335 -3.46 3.17 -18.38
C LEU A 335 -2.48 2.18 -19.05
N ALA A 336 -1.85 1.26 -18.29
CA ALA A 336 -1.05 0.19 -18.86
C ALA A 336 -1.85 -0.55 -19.93
N GLU A 337 -1.14 -1.05 -20.93
CA GLU A 337 -1.80 -1.71 -22.05
C GLU A 337 -2.40 -3.03 -21.64
N ASN A 338 -1.61 -3.91 -21.04
CA ASN A 338 -1.99 -5.30 -20.86
C ASN A 338 -1.66 -5.79 -19.45
N THR A 339 -2.67 -5.95 -18.61
CA THR A 339 -2.52 -6.46 -17.24
C THR A 339 -3.27 -7.77 -17.06
N SER A 340 -2.62 -8.78 -16.48
CA SER A 340 -3.21 -10.10 -16.22
C SER A 340 -3.05 -10.50 -14.76
N ILE A 341 -4.15 -10.90 -14.12
CA ILE A 341 -4.22 -11.43 -12.76
C ILE A 341 -4.79 -12.84 -12.88
N LEU A 342 -3.92 -13.84 -12.79
CA LEU A 342 -4.19 -15.21 -13.18
C LEU A 342 -3.89 -16.19 -12.04
N HIS A 343 -4.84 -17.06 -11.73
CA HIS A 343 -4.68 -18.11 -10.71
C HIS A 343 -4.30 -17.59 -9.32
N CYS A 344 -4.71 -16.36 -8.99
CA CYS A 344 -4.38 -15.71 -7.73
C CYS A 344 -5.41 -16.01 -6.63
N ARG A 345 -4.97 -15.83 -5.38
CA ARG A 345 -5.82 -15.95 -4.19
C ARG A 345 -5.88 -14.62 -3.44
N ILE A 346 -7.08 -14.07 -3.27
CA ILE A 346 -7.33 -12.77 -2.66
C ILE A 346 -8.27 -12.97 -1.50
N VAL A 347 -7.80 -12.74 -0.27
CA VAL A 347 -8.51 -13.14 0.95
C VAL A 347 -8.37 -12.09 2.04
N ASP A 348 -9.46 -11.64 2.63
CA ASP A 348 -9.43 -10.67 3.73
C ASP A 348 -8.67 -9.39 3.30
N VAL A 349 -9.24 -8.69 2.30
CA VAL A 349 -8.63 -7.51 1.67
C VAL A 349 -9.57 -6.32 1.84
N GLY A 350 -9.11 -5.30 2.57
CA GLY A 350 -9.95 -4.18 3.00
C GLY A 350 -10.31 -3.21 1.89
N GLY A 351 -9.56 -3.22 0.79
CA GLY A 351 -9.86 -2.48 -0.44
C GLY A 351 -10.39 -3.38 -1.56
N CYS A 352 -10.20 -2.97 -2.80
CA CYS A 352 -10.59 -3.75 -3.98
C CYS A 352 -9.73 -5.02 -4.12
N ALA A 353 -10.33 -6.14 -4.53
CA ALA A 353 -9.57 -7.30 -4.97
C ALA A 353 -8.67 -6.95 -6.17
N TRP A 354 -9.23 -6.19 -7.10
CA TRP A 354 -8.52 -5.53 -8.19
C TRP A 354 -9.12 -4.14 -8.41
N GLU A 355 -8.26 -3.13 -8.57
CA GLU A 355 -8.67 -1.81 -9.06
C GLU A 355 -7.70 -1.35 -10.12
N GLY A 356 -8.19 -0.93 -11.28
CA GLY A 356 -7.29 -0.28 -12.21
C GLY A 356 -7.91 0.27 -13.47
N ALA A 357 -7.12 1.14 -14.09
CA ALA A 357 -7.44 1.87 -15.31
C ALA A 357 -6.77 1.26 -16.57
N SER A 358 -6.10 0.12 -16.43
CA SER A 358 -5.42 -0.56 -17.55
C SER A 358 -6.38 -0.85 -18.70
N ARG A 359 -5.88 -0.79 -19.92
CA ARG A 359 -6.68 -0.87 -21.14
C ARG A 359 -7.14 -2.29 -21.49
N PHE A 360 -6.28 -3.28 -21.33
CA PHE A 360 -6.61 -4.68 -21.52
C PHE A 360 -6.37 -5.42 -20.23
N VAL A 361 -7.44 -5.90 -19.58
CA VAL A 361 -7.31 -6.62 -18.30
C VAL A 361 -7.86 -8.02 -18.42
N ARG A 362 -7.10 -9.00 -17.92
CA ARG A 362 -7.58 -10.36 -17.71
C ARG A 362 -7.55 -10.67 -16.22
N PHE A 363 -8.71 -10.92 -15.64
CA PHE A 363 -8.84 -11.38 -14.26
C PHE A 363 -9.48 -12.77 -14.30
N MET A 364 -8.64 -13.81 -14.29
CA MET A 364 -9.09 -15.17 -14.59
C MET A 364 -8.59 -16.22 -13.61
N HIS A 365 -9.45 -17.21 -13.35
CA HIS A 365 -9.13 -18.37 -12.51
C HIS A 365 -8.72 -18.02 -11.07
N ASN A 366 -9.20 -16.88 -10.55
CA ASN A 366 -8.88 -16.43 -9.21
C ASN A 366 -9.90 -16.92 -8.18
N CYS A 367 -9.46 -16.98 -6.92
CA CYS A 367 -10.34 -17.15 -5.76
C CYS A 367 -10.34 -15.85 -4.96
N VAL A 368 -11.51 -15.21 -4.86
CA VAL A 368 -11.72 -13.97 -4.11
C VAL A 368 -12.66 -14.26 -2.96
N ARG A 369 -12.15 -14.16 -1.74
CA ARG A 369 -12.95 -14.37 -0.52
C ARG A 369 -12.81 -13.17 0.40
N ASN A 370 -13.91 -12.63 0.88
CA ASN A 370 -13.88 -11.57 1.89
C ASN A 370 -13.02 -10.35 1.50
N ALA A 371 -13.23 -9.85 0.29
CA ALA A 371 -12.50 -8.73 -0.30
C ALA A 371 -13.47 -7.75 -0.97
N GLY A 372 -13.02 -6.52 -1.21
CA GLY A 372 -13.77 -5.56 -2.01
C GLY A 372 -13.82 -5.91 -3.50
N THR A 373 -14.49 -5.06 -4.25
CA THR A 373 -14.83 -5.22 -5.67
C THR A 373 -13.62 -5.55 -6.56
N VAL A 374 -13.85 -6.30 -7.63
CA VAL A 374 -13.04 -6.23 -8.86
C VAL A 374 -13.55 -5.06 -9.70
N ALA A 375 -12.90 -3.90 -9.57
CA ALA A 375 -13.27 -2.65 -10.22
C ALA A 375 -12.49 -2.46 -11.53
N MET A 376 -13.13 -2.79 -12.65
CA MET A 376 -12.56 -2.69 -13.99
C MET A 376 -12.93 -1.38 -14.67
N GLY A 377 -11.95 -0.66 -15.19
CA GLY A 377 -12.19 0.58 -15.91
C GLY A 377 -12.60 1.73 -14.98
N ASN A 378 -12.21 1.67 -13.70
CA ASN A 378 -12.46 2.74 -12.72
C ASN A 378 -11.59 3.97 -13.02
N ILE A 379 -11.91 4.68 -14.11
CA ILE A 379 -11.23 5.91 -14.51
C ILE A 379 -12.01 7.08 -13.92
N GLY A 380 -11.56 7.52 -12.73
CA GLY A 380 -12.20 8.58 -11.95
C GLY A 380 -12.31 9.93 -12.66
N SER A 381 -11.55 10.16 -13.75
CA SER A 381 -11.62 11.36 -14.60
C SER A 381 -12.14 11.04 -16.01
N ARG A 382 -12.97 11.93 -16.58
CA ARG A 382 -13.21 12.01 -18.04
C ARG A 382 -11.92 12.55 -18.69
N ALA A 383 -10.87 11.74 -18.76
CA ALA A 383 -9.67 12.12 -19.47
C ALA A 383 -10.00 12.16 -20.96
N GLU A 384 -9.85 13.32 -21.60
CA GLU A 384 -10.07 13.59 -23.04
C GLU A 384 -9.48 12.48 -23.93
N THR A 385 -8.33 11.92 -23.53
CA THR A 385 -7.64 10.84 -24.24
C THR A 385 -8.42 9.52 -24.35
N LEU A 386 -9.47 9.32 -23.54
CA LEU A 386 -10.34 8.14 -23.60
C LEU A 386 -11.32 8.19 -24.76
N GLU A 387 -11.66 9.38 -25.27
CA GLU A 387 -12.47 9.52 -26.49
C GLU A 387 -11.69 9.11 -27.75
N GLU A 388 -10.36 9.14 -27.69
CA GLU A 388 -9.50 8.77 -28.81
C GLU A 388 -9.14 7.29 -28.76
N LEU A 389 -8.67 6.82 -27.60
CA LEU A 389 -8.29 5.42 -27.42
C LEU A 389 -9.52 4.53 -27.20
N GLY A 390 -10.63 5.02 -26.66
CA GLY A 390 -11.76 4.21 -26.20
C GLY A 390 -11.57 3.62 -24.81
N SER A 391 -12.68 3.16 -24.21
CA SER A 391 -12.68 2.36 -23.00
C SER A 391 -11.91 1.04 -23.22
N GLY A 392 -11.32 0.51 -22.14
CA GLY A 392 -10.57 -0.74 -22.19
C GLY A 392 -11.45 -1.95 -22.54
N GLN A 393 -10.82 -3.03 -22.98
CA GLN A 393 -11.47 -4.34 -23.10
C GLN A 393 -11.03 -5.23 -21.95
N HIS A 394 -11.97 -5.76 -21.18
CA HIS A 394 -11.64 -6.54 -20.00
C HIS A 394 -12.35 -7.89 -19.98
N ILE A 395 -11.64 -8.91 -19.48
CA ILE A 395 -12.13 -10.28 -19.34
C ILE A 395 -12.11 -10.63 -17.86
N VAL A 396 -13.27 -10.98 -17.32
CA VAL A 396 -13.42 -11.54 -15.98
C VAL A 396 -13.98 -12.95 -16.12
N ALA A 397 -13.12 -13.96 -16.00
CA ALA A 397 -13.53 -15.32 -16.34
C ALA A 397 -13.08 -16.41 -15.37
N ASN A 398 -13.96 -17.39 -15.15
CA ASN A 398 -13.66 -18.61 -14.38
C ASN A 398 -13.18 -18.35 -12.95
N ASN A 399 -13.62 -17.26 -12.32
CA ASN A 399 -13.29 -16.93 -10.95
C ASN A 399 -14.33 -17.48 -9.98
N VAL A 400 -13.93 -17.64 -8.71
CA VAL A 400 -14.84 -17.89 -7.59
C VAL A 400 -14.83 -16.67 -6.68
N PHE A 401 -16.02 -16.12 -6.43
CA PHE A 401 -16.26 -15.01 -5.51
C PHE A 401 -17.11 -15.48 -4.33
N GLU A 402 -16.62 -15.21 -3.12
CA GLU A 402 -17.30 -15.50 -1.86
C GLU A 402 -17.23 -14.25 -0.96
N ALA A 403 -18.35 -13.58 -0.73
CA ALA A 403 -18.35 -12.32 0.01
C ALA A 403 -18.85 -12.41 1.46
N SER A 404 -18.16 -11.64 2.33
CA SER A 404 -18.72 -10.93 3.48
C SER A 404 -17.73 -9.91 4.10
N THR A 405 -17.33 -8.82 3.42
CA THR A 405 -16.79 -7.60 4.12
C THR A 405 -16.94 -6.30 3.31
N PRO A 406 -17.32 -5.18 3.96
CA PRO A 406 -17.31 -3.83 3.38
C PRO A 406 -15.92 -3.24 3.05
N TYR A 407 -15.88 -2.37 2.03
CA TYR A 407 -14.71 -1.59 1.61
C TYR A 407 -14.31 -0.51 2.63
N GLY A 408 -13.03 -0.48 3.04
CA GLY A 408 -12.39 0.69 3.66
C GLY A 408 -12.98 1.21 4.97
N GLY A 409 -13.64 0.36 5.77
CA GLY A 409 -14.20 0.76 7.07
C GLY A 409 -15.53 1.52 7.01
N ALA A 410 -16.13 1.70 5.83
CA ALA A 410 -17.51 2.15 5.73
C ALA A 410 -18.45 0.98 6.07
N ALA A 411 -19.33 1.12 7.05
CA ALA A 411 -20.34 0.10 7.37
C ALA A 411 -21.38 -0.13 6.24
N ALA A 412 -21.32 0.64 5.15
CA ALA A 412 -22.11 0.40 3.95
C ALA A 412 -21.38 -0.61 3.05
N GLY A 413 -21.98 -1.79 2.90
CA GLY A 413 -21.44 -3.00 2.27
C GLY A 413 -20.81 -2.80 0.89
N VAL A 414 -20.04 -3.81 0.48
CA VAL A 414 -19.59 -3.95 -0.92
C VAL A 414 -20.83 -3.98 -1.80
N LYS A 415 -21.03 -2.94 -2.60
CA LYS A 415 -22.17 -2.85 -3.51
C LYS A 415 -22.06 -3.87 -4.65
N HIS A 416 -20.84 -4.27 -5.02
CA HIS A 416 -20.56 -5.09 -6.21
C HIS A 416 -19.46 -6.12 -5.98
N ALA A 417 -19.63 -7.37 -6.43
CA ALA A 417 -18.49 -8.30 -6.57
C ALA A 417 -17.57 -7.83 -7.69
N ILE A 418 -18.20 -7.46 -8.81
CA ILE A 418 -17.56 -7.00 -10.03
C ILE A 418 -18.22 -5.68 -10.43
N GLU A 419 -17.42 -4.66 -10.67
CA GLU A 419 -17.85 -3.37 -11.21
C GLU A 419 -17.18 -3.15 -12.56
N LEU A 420 -17.99 -2.82 -13.58
CA LEU A 420 -17.57 -2.79 -14.97
C LEU A 420 -17.94 -1.45 -15.63
N ARG A 421 -16.94 -0.77 -16.20
CA ARG A 421 -17.02 0.49 -16.97
C ARG A 421 -16.23 0.39 -18.31
N GLY A 422 -16.86 0.15 -19.46
CA GLY A 422 -16.17 -0.21 -20.73
C GLY A 422 -16.67 -1.47 -21.47
N ASP A 423 -15.82 -2.09 -22.31
CA ASP A 423 -16.14 -3.31 -23.06
C ASP A 423 -15.74 -4.57 -22.26
N PHE A 424 -16.65 -5.56 -22.15
CA PHE A 424 -16.45 -6.66 -21.21
C PHE A 424 -16.94 -8.03 -21.68
N ASP A 425 -16.13 -9.03 -21.35
CA ASP A 425 -16.52 -10.44 -21.30
C ASP A 425 -16.50 -10.93 -19.85
N VAL A 426 -17.66 -11.30 -19.30
CA VAL A 426 -17.80 -11.90 -17.97
C VAL A 426 -18.33 -13.32 -18.14
N MET A 427 -17.46 -14.31 -17.90
CA MET A 427 -17.77 -15.69 -18.28
C MET A 427 -17.39 -16.74 -17.23
N GLY A 428 -18.27 -17.71 -16.99
CA GLY A 428 -17.90 -18.88 -16.19
C GLY A 428 -17.60 -18.60 -14.71
N ASN A 429 -17.99 -17.44 -14.17
CA ASN A 429 -17.71 -17.09 -12.78
C ASN A 429 -18.76 -17.71 -11.84
N ARG A 430 -18.34 -18.08 -10.63
CA ARG A 430 -19.25 -18.46 -9.54
C ARG A 430 -19.26 -17.35 -8.48
N LEU A 431 -20.43 -16.78 -8.22
CA LEU A 431 -20.62 -15.70 -7.27
C LEU A 431 -21.55 -16.16 -6.14
N PHE A 432 -21.03 -16.16 -4.92
CA PHE A 432 -21.74 -16.64 -3.75
C PHE A 432 -21.71 -15.61 -2.60
N GLY A 433 -22.86 -15.42 -1.93
CA GLY A 433 -22.93 -14.69 -0.66
C GLY A 433 -23.20 -13.19 -0.75
N PHE A 434 -23.58 -12.66 -1.91
CA PHE A 434 -23.94 -11.24 -2.10
C PHE A 434 -25.40 -10.96 -1.75
N GLY A 435 -25.85 -11.45 -0.59
CA GLY A 435 -27.26 -11.51 -0.18
C GLY A 435 -27.76 -10.32 0.64
N GLU A 436 -26.88 -9.39 1.02
CA GLU A 436 -27.27 -8.24 1.86
C GLU A 436 -28.11 -7.22 1.08
N PRO A 437 -29.07 -6.53 1.73
CA PRO A 437 -29.83 -5.45 1.10
C PRO A 437 -28.90 -4.37 0.52
N GLY A 438 -29.11 -4.02 -0.75
CA GLY A 438 -28.27 -3.04 -1.45
C GLY A 438 -27.05 -3.62 -2.16
N CYS A 439 -26.68 -4.89 -1.91
CA CYS A 439 -25.67 -5.58 -2.69
C CYS A 439 -26.21 -6.01 -4.06
N THR A 440 -25.31 -5.99 -5.03
CA THR A 440 -25.48 -6.50 -6.38
C THR A 440 -24.24 -7.33 -6.70
N ALA A 441 -24.37 -8.47 -7.39
CA ALA A 441 -23.20 -9.28 -7.72
C ALA A 441 -22.39 -8.63 -8.86
N ILE A 442 -23.04 -8.14 -9.92
CA ILE A 442 -22.41 -7.41 -11.04
C ILE A 442 -23.05 -6.03 -11.21
N GLY A 443 -22.25 -4.97 -11.04
CA GLY A 443 -22.67 -3.60 -11.34
C GLY A 443 -22.18 -3.16 -12.72
N LEU A 444 -23.11 -2.75 -13.57
CA LEU A 444 -22.83 -2.24 -14.90
C LEU A 444 -22.98 -0.72 -14.92
N TYR A 445 -21.96 -0.05 -15.44
CA TYR A 445 -21.93 1.41 -15.51
C TYR A 445 -21.73 1.87 -16.96
N PRO A 446 -22.26 3.06 -17.33
CA PRO A 446 -22.02 3.65 -18.63
C PRO A 446 -20.53 3.76 -18.91
N ASP A 447 -20.18 3.65 -20.19
CA ASP A 447 -18.93 4.24 -20.62
C ASP A 447 -18.99 5.74 -20.36
N ARG A 448 -17.96 6.28 -19.72
CA ARG A 448 -17.84 7.74 -19.55
C ARG A 448 -17.59 8.46 -20.87
N ALA A 449 -17.17 7.74 -21.91
CA ALA A 449 -17.12 8.22 -23.29
C ALA A 449 -18.44 8.05 -24.05
N GLU A 450 -19.53 7.64 -23.38
CA GLU A 450 -20.90 7.53 -23.92
C GLU A 450 -21.00 6.60 -25.16
N ARG A 451 -20.05 5.67 -25.29
CA ARG A 451 -20.04 4.68 -26.37
C ARG A 451 -20.98 3.53 -26.06
N LYS A 452 -21.57 2.95 -27.11
CA LYS A 452 -22.33 1.70 -27.01
C LYS A 452 -21.34 0.56 -26.73
N LEU A 453 -21.38 0.05 -25.52
CA LEU A 453 -20.47 -1.00 -25.05
C LEU A 453 -20.92 -2.38 -25.50
N ARG A 454 -19.94 -3.24 -25.81
CA ARG A 454 -20.18 -4.67 -26.02
C ARG A 454 -20.07 -5.38 -24.68
N LEU A 455 -21.11 -6.13 -24.36
CA LEU A 455 -21.20 -6.93 -23.15
C LEU A 455 -21.49 -8.39 -23.51
N ILE A 456 -20.60 -9.29 -23.10
CA ILE A 456 -20.85 -10.74 -23.10
C ILE A 456 -20.94 -11.21 -21.66
N LEU A 457 -22.12 -11.72 -21.28
CA LEU A 457 -22.34 -12.37 -20.00
C LEU A 457 -22.75 -13.82 -20.25
N ARG A 458 -21.87 -14.79 -19.94
CA ARG A 458 -22.14 -16.20 -20.27
C ARG A 458 -21.70 -17.18 -19.20
N GLY A 459 -22.59 -18.09 -18.82
CA GLY A 459 -22.23 -19.22 -17.94
C GLY A 459 -21.80 -18.84 -16.53
N ASN A 460 -22.23 -17.66 -16.04
CA ASN A 460 -22.00 -17.27 -14.65
C ASN A 460 -23.08 -17.88 -13.74
N ILE A 461 -22.68 -18.31 -12.55
CA ILE A 461 -23.57 -18.92 -11.53
C ILE A 461 -23.67 -17.97 -10.35
N PHE A 462 -24.90 -17.63 -9.94
CA PHE A 462 -25.18 -16.76 -8.81
C PHE A 462 -25.92 -17.54 -7.73
N GLU A 463 -25.38 -17.56 -6.52
CA GLU A 463 -25.94 -18.30 -5.39
C GLU A 463 -26.02 -17.37 -4.16
N ARG A 464 -27.19 -17.31 -3.53
CA ARG A 464 -27.43 -16.43 -2.36
C ARG A 464 -27.08 -14.97 -2.63
N CYS A 465 -27.41 -14.47 -3.83
CA CYS A 465 -27.26 -13.07 -4.21
C CYS A 465 -28.62 -12.36 -4.13
N ALA A 466 -28.68 -11.18 -3.52
CA ALA A 466 -29.89 -10.37 -3.45
C ALA A 466 -30.28 -9.85 -4.83
N ARG A 467 -29.29 -9.37 -5.60
CA ARG A 467 -29.43 -8.92 -6.99
C ARG A 467 -28.26 -9.46 -7.81
N PRO A 468 -28.48 -10.38 -8.78
CA PRO A 468 -27.40 -10.87 -9.64
C PRO A 468 -26.74 -9.76 -10.48
N MET A 469 -27.52 -8.77 -10.91
CA MET A 469 -27.06 -7.68 -11.76
C MET A 469 -27.87 -6.41 -11.50
N ASP A 470 -27.22 -5.26 -11.66
CA ASP A 470 -27.83 -3.94 -11.63
C ASP A 470 -27.29 -3.12 -12.81
N ASP A 471 -28.20 -2.72 -13.69
CA ASP A 471 -27.98 -1.92 -14.89
C ASP A 471 -28.69 -0.55 -14.79
N SER A 472 -29.23 -0.19 -13.62
CA SER A 472 -29.99 1.05 -13.43
C SER A 472 -29.20 2.34 -13.71
N GLU A 473 -27.87 2.23 -13.80
CA GLU A 473 -27.00 3.31 -14.24
C GLU A 473 -26.55 3.20 -15.70
N ALA A 474 -26.73 2.07 -16.40
CA ALA A 474 -26.27 1.86 -17.78
C ALA A 474 -27.18 2.55 -18.83
N PRO A 475 -26.65 3.03 -19.98
CA PRO A 475 -27.48 3.53 -21.06
C PRO A 475 -28.29 2.37 -21.68
N GLU A 476 -29.52 2.63 -22.11
CA GLU A 476 -30.42 1.63 -22.72
C GLU A 476 -29.69 0.78 -23.79
N SER A 477 -29.33 -0.44 -23.42
CA SER A 477 -28.67 -1.37 -24.34
C SER A 477 -29.75 -2.19 -25.05
N GLY A 478 -29.80 -2.06 -26.38
CA GLY A 478 -30.59 -2.97 -27.21
C GLY A 478 -30.03 -4.38 -27.08
N ALA A 479 -30.68 -5.20 -26.25
CA ALA A 479 -30.34 -6.59 -26.05
C ALA A 479 -30.49 -7.39 -27.36
N ALA A 480 -29.38 -7.89 -27.89
CA ALA A 480 -29.41 -8.97 -28.88
C ALA A 480 -29.33 -10.29 -28.10
N THR A 481 -30.48 -10.87 -27.79
CA THR A 481 -30.59 -12.27 -27.37
C THR A 481 -30.29 -13.16 -28.58
N SER A 482 -29.23 -13.98 -28.51
CA SER A 482 -29.11 -15.18 -29.35
C SER A 482 -29.04 -16.40 -28.43
N THR A 483 -29.94 -17.34 -28.70
CA THR A 483 -30.17 -18.65 -28.06
C THR A 483 -28.94 -19.51 -27.89
#